data_AF-A0A662HQA2-F1
#
_entry.id   AF-A0A662HQA2-F1
#
_cell.length_a   1.000
_cell.length_b   1.000
_cell.length_c   1.000
_cell.angle_alpha   90.00
_cell.angle_beta   90.00
_cell.angle_gamma   90.00
#
_symmetry.space_group_name_H-M   'P 1'
#
loop_
_entity.id
_entity.type
_entity.pdbx_description
1 polymer ?
#
loop_
_entity_poly.entity_id
_entity_poly.type
_entity_poly.pdbx_seq_one_letter_code
_entity_poly.pdbx_strand_id
1 'polypeptide(L)'
;MKILVDSKVLEKIISYAKAQCDNLCPEVRDPETCVLLVELCKVLKVQGPPCIKDYGGFSEEVFKKLIVDIEKRHDLSIQEFLKMMKVKGPSNLQEQIDEIDGKFALEVLKVYREYRQNRDLIVKLED
;
A
#
# COMPACT_ATOMS: atom_id res chain seq x y z
N MET A 1 22.14 -12.98 -1.61
CA MET A 1 21.91 -14.13 -2.51
C MET A 1 20.83 -13.73 -3.50
N LYS A 2 21.02 -13.95 -4.80
CA LYS A 2 19.99 -13.72 -5.83
C LYS A 2 19.53 -15.08 -6.34
N ILE A 3 18.22 -15.26 -6.53
CA ILE A 3 17.62 -16.50 -7.02
C ILE A 3 16.83 -16.20 -8.30
N LEU A 4 16.95 -17.08 -9.29
CA LEU A 4 16.11 -17.06 -10.48
C LEU A 4 14.87 -17.91 -10.20
N VAL A 5 13.69 -17.34 -10.44
CA VAL A 5 12.41 -18.00 -10.20
C VAL A 5 11.62 -18.00 -11.51
N ASP A 6 11.13 -19.17 -11.92
CA ASP A 6 10.24 -19.29 -13.08
C ASP A 6 8.96 -18.46 -12.85
N SER A 7 8.52 -17.75 -13.89
CA SER A 7 7.37 -16.85 -13.79
C SER A 7 6.09 -17.57 -13.34
N LYS A 8 5.86 -18.82 -13.75
CA LYS A 8 4.68 -19.59 -13.33
C LYS A 8 4.76 -20.00 -11.85
N VAL A 9 5.96 -20.23 -11.33
CA VAL A 9 6.16 -20.47 -9.89
C VAL A 9 5.84 -19.20 -9.10
N LEU A 10 6.33 -18.06 -9.57
CA LEU A 10 6.08 -16.77 -8.94
C LEU A 10 4.60 -16.37 -8.99
N GLU A 11 3.90 -16.63 -10.10
CA GLU A 11 2.45 -16.44 -10.22
C GLU A 11 1.67 -17.23 -9.15
N LYS A 12 2.05 -18.48 -8.87
CA LYS A 12 1.41 -19.29 -7.82
C LYS A 12 1.63 -18.71 -6.43
N ILE A 13 2.84 -18.21 -6.15
CA ILE A 13 3.17 -17.56 -4.88
C ILE A 13 2.37 -16.26 -4.72
N ILE A 14 2.27 -15.45 -5.77
CA ILE A 14 1.49 -14.21 -5.78
C ILE A 14 0.00 -14.51 -5.57
N SER A 15 -0.54 -15.53 -6.23
CA SER A 15 -1.92 -15.96 -6.03
C SER A 15 -2.20 -16.33 -4.56
N TYR A 16 -1.27 -17.07 -3.93
CA TYR A 16 -1.35 -17.39 -2.50
C TYR A 16 -1.26 -16.15 -1.61
N ALA A 17 -0.34 -15.23 -1.90
CA ALA A 17 -0.19 -13.97 -1.16
C ALA A 17 -1.44 -13.08 -1.28
N LYS A 18 -2.05 -13.02 -2.47
CA LYS A 18 -3.28 -12.25 -2.71
C LYS A 18 -4.46 -12.75 -1.89
N ALA A 19 -4.52 -14.03 -1.53
CA ALA A 19 -5.57 -14.55 -0.65
C ALA A 19 -5.59 -13.86 0.74
N GLN A 20 -4.47 -13.27 1.16
CA GLN A 20 -4.43 -12.45 2.39
C GLN A 20 -5.12 -11.09 2.20
N CYS A 21 -5.18 -10.57 0.98
CA CYS A 21 -5.82 -9.28 0.69
C CYS A 21 -7.34 -9.35 0.77
N ASP A 22 -7.93 -10.52 0.57
CA ASP A 22 -9.38 -10.72 0.64
C ASP A 22 -9.88 -10.94 2.08
N ASN A 23 -8.98 -11.33 2.99
CA ASN A 23 -9.35 -11.78 4.34
C ASN A 23 -8.84 -10.87 5.47
N LEU A 24 -7.88 -9.96 5.20
CA LEU A 24 -7.24 -9.14 6.23
C LEU A 24 -7.34 -7.63 5.94
N CYS A 25 -7.70 -6.86 6.97
CA CYS A 25 -7.75 -5.40 6.95
C CYS A 25 -6.36 -4.80 6.61
N PRO A 26 -6.24 -3.59 6.00
CA PRO A 26 -4.94 -2.95 5.76
C PRO A 26 -4.05 -2.83 7.01
N GLU A 27 -4.65 -2.69 8.19
CA GLU A 27 -3.95 -2.45 9.46
C GLU A 27 -3.00 -3.58 9.89
N VAL A 28 -3.25 -4.83 9.46
CA VAL A 28 -2.39 -5.98 9.78
C VAL A 28 -1.40 -6.31 8.65
N ARG A 29 -1.40 -5.52 7.56
CA ARG A 29 -0.58 -5.76 6.39
C ARG A 29 0.65 -4.87 6.40
N ASP A 30 1.78 -5.43 5.97
CA ASP A 30 3.01 -4.69 5.77
C ASP A 30 2.92 -3.85 4.47
N PRO A 31 2.99 -2.50 4.54
CA PRO A 31 2.85 -1.64 3.38
C PRO A 31 3.91 -1.89 2.31
N GLU A 32 5.14 -2.20 2.71
CA GLU A 32 6.25 -2.53 1.80
C GLU A 32 5.91 -3.75 0.94
N THR A 33 5.45 -4.83 1.59
CA THR A 33 4.97 -6.04 0.93
C THR A 33 3.79 -5.74 -0.02
N CYS A 34 2.87 -4.85 0.36
CA CYS A 34 1.77 -4.45 -0.53
C CYS A 34 2.28 -3.74 -1.79
N VAL A 35 3.26 -2.82 -1.67
CA VAL A 35 3.88 -2.19 -2.84
C VAL A 35 4.53 -3.25 -3.74
N LEU A 36 5.35 -4.14 -3.17
CA LEU A 36 6.04 -5.18 -3.94
C LEU A 36 5.06 -6.12 -4.66
N LEU A 37 4.00 -6.55 -3.97
CA LEU A 37 2.99 -7.42 -4.56
C LEU A 37 2.31 -6.75 -5.76
N VAL A 38 1.96 -5.46 -5.64
CA VAL A 38 1.35 -4.70 -6.72
C VAL A 38 2.30 -4.56 -7.91
N GLU A 39 3.57 -4.22 -7.67
CA GLU A 39 4.57 -4.09 -8.73
C GLU A 39 4.86 -5.44 -9.41
N LEU A 40 4.94 -6.53 -8.66
CA LEU A 40 5.04 -7.89 -9.20
C LEU A 40 3.84 -8.24 -10.10
N CYS A 41 2.61 -7.89 -9.67
CA CYS A 41 1.42 -8.11 -10.49
C CYS A 41 1.49 -7.34 -11.83
N LYS A 42 1.95 -6.08 -11.80
CA LYS A 42 2.14 -5.25 -13.01
C LYS A 42 3.16 -5.88 -13.95
N VAL A 43 4.31 -6.31 -13.41
CA VAL A 43 5.41 -6.90 -14.19
C VAL A 43 4.99 -8.21 -14.87
N LEU A 44 4.31 -9.09 -14.14
CA LEU A 44 3.83 -10.37 -14.66
C LEU A 44 2.54 -10.25 -15.48
N LYS A 45 1.96 -9.05 -15.59
CA LYS A 45 0.69 -8.78 -16.29
C LYS A 45 -0.46 -9.64 -15.76
N VAL A 46 -0.48 -9.89 -14.46
CA VAL A 46 -1.56 -10.61 -13.77
C VAL A 46 -2.47 -9.62 -13.05
N GLN A 47 -3.69 -10.05 -12.73
CA GLN A 47 -4.64 -9.21 -12.01
C GLN A 47 -4.08 -8.81 -10.65
N GLY A 48 -4.08 -7.52 -10.33
CA GLY A 48 -3.64 -7.01 -9.03
C GLY A 48 -4.62 -7.31 -7.88
N PRO A 49 -4.25 -6.96 -6.64
CA PRO A 49 -5.11 -7.09 -5.46
C PRO A 49 -6.31 -6.13 -5.52
N PRO A 50 -7.41 -6.41 -4.79
CA PRO A 50 -8.63 -5.60 -4.78
C PRO A 50 -8.37 -4.13 -4.39
N CYS A 51 -7.40 -3.88 -3.50
CA CYS A 51 -7.06 -2.54 -3.04
C CYS A 51 -6.69 -1.56 -4.17
N ILE A 52 -6.20 -2.04 -5.32
CA ILE A 52 -5.97 -1.17 -6.49
C ILE A 52 -7.28 -0.54 -6.93
N LYS A 53 -8.38 -1.30 -6.94
CA LYS A 53 -9.70 -0.78 -7.28
C LYS A 53 -10.23 0.13 -6.19
N ASP A 54 -10.10 -0.27 -4.92
CA ASP A 54 -10.64 0.46 -3.78
C ASP A 54 -10.04 1.86 -3.65
N TYR A 55 -8.72 2.00 -3.84
CA TYR A 55 -8.03 3.29 -3.83
C TYR A 55 -8.10 4.03 -5.19
N GLY A 56 -8.68 3.43 -6.23
CA GLY A 56 -8.69 4.02 -7.59
C GLY A 56 -7.30 4.05 -8.26
N GLY A 57 -6.40 3.18 -7.82
CA GLY A 57 -5.03 3.03 -8.29
C GLY A 57 -4.10 2.66 -7.14
N PHE A 58 -2.82 2.45 -7.45
CA PHE A 58 -1.80 2.16 -6.45
C PHE A 58 -0.48 2.75 -6.91
N SER A 59 -0.35 4.06 -6.67
CA SER A 59 0.80 4.90 -7.03
C SER A 59 1.01 5.99 -5.99
N GLU A 60 2.17 6.63 -6.02
CA GLU A 60 2.50 7.73 -5.12
C GLU A 60 1.47 8.87 -5.20
N GLU A 61 1.00 9.20 -6.39
CA GLU A 61 0.00 10.25 -6.63
C GLU A 61 -1.34 9.91 -5.97
N VAL A 62 -1.77 8.65 -6.04
CA VAL A 62 -3.01 8.18 -5.41
C VAL A 62 -2.95 8.36 -3.90
N PHE A 63 -1.85 7.92 -3.27
CA PHE A 63 -1.70 8.03 -1.81
C PHE A 63 -1.50 9.47 -1.34
N LYS A 64 -0.83 10.33 -2.13
CA LYS A 64 -0.79 11.77 -1.85
C LYS A 64 -2.17 12.40 -1.89
N LYS A 65 -2.99 12.05 -2.88
CA LYS A 65 -4.36 12.55 -2.99
C LYS A 65 -5.22 12.08 -1.80
N LEU A 66 -5.08 10.82 -1.41
CA LEU A 66 -5.76 10.26 -0.23
C LEU A 66 -5.44 11.06 1.04
N ILE A 67 -4.17 11.40 1.26
CA ILE A 67 -3.75 12.27 2.38
C ILE A 67 -4.46 13.62 2.31
N VAL A 68 -4.42 14.30 1.15
CA VAL A 68 -5.07 15.61 0.97
C VAL A 68 -6.57 15.54 1.24
N ASP A 69 -7.23 14.46 0.83
CA ASP A 69 -8.66 14.27 1.04
C ASP A 69 -8.99 14.06 2.53
N ILE A 70 -8.14 13.33 3.27
CA ILE A 70 -8.26 13.18 4.74
C ILE A 70 -8.04 14.54 5.42
N GLU A 71 -6.99 15.28 5.06
CA GLU A 71 -6.68 16.59 5.65
C GLU A 71 -7.84 17.57 5.48
N LYS A 72 -8.47 17.59 4.30
CA LYS A 72 -9.66 18.41 4.04
C LYS A 72 -10.88 17.99 4.85
N ARG A 73 -11.07 16.68 5.11
CA ARG A 73 -12.21 16.18 5.90
C ARG A 73 -12.14 16.65 7.35
N HIS A 74 -10.93 16.74 7.91
CA HIS A 74 -10.72 17.02 9.33
C HIS A 74 -10.22 18.44 9.64
N ASP A 75 -9.89 19.23 8.61
CA ASP A 75 -9.27 20.55 8.74
C ASP A 75 -7.98 20.52 9.58
N LEU A 76 -7.19 19.46 9.39
CA LEU A 76 -5.96 19.18 10.12
C LEU A 76 -4.93 18.63 9.13
N SER A 77 -3.64 18.86 9.38
CA SER A 77 -2.62 18.07 8.67
C SER A 77 -2.74 16.59 9.06
N ILE A 78 -2.29 15.69 8.20
CA ILE A 78 -2.39 14.25 8.44
C ILE A 78 -1.64 13.85 9.72
N GLN A 79 -0.55 14.55 10.04
CA GLN A 79 0.22 14.35 11.27
C GLN A 79 -0.55 14.77 12.52
N GLU A 80 -1.28 15.88 12.45
CA GLU A 80 -2.12 16.36 13.55
C GLU A 80 -3.33 15.46 13.75
N PHE A 81 -3.99 15.07 12.66
CA PHE A 81 -5.10 14.12 12.69
C PHE A 81 -4.69 12.79 13.33
N LEU A 82 -3.58 12.18 12.89
CA LEU A 82 -3.12 10.90 13.45
C LEU A 82 -2.67 11.03 14.93
N LYS A 83 -2.08 12.16 15.32
CA LYS A 83 -1.78 12.43 16.74
C LYS A 83 -3.06 12.53 17.58
N MET A 84 -4.09 13.19 17.06
CA MET A 84 -5.38 13.30 17.71
C MET A 84 -6.02 11.91 17.87
N MET A 85 -6.04 11.11 16.80
CA MET A 85 -6.56 9.74 16.81
C MET A 85 -5.84 8.87 17.84
N LYS A 86 -4.52 8.99 17.97
CA LYS A 86 -3.76 8.26 18.99
C LYS A 86 -4.16 8.61 20.44
N VAL A 87 -4.58 9.85 20.69
CA VAL A 87 -4.92 10.33 22.04
C VAL A 87 -6.39 10.07 22.38
N LYS A 88 -7.29 10.35 21.44
CA LYS A 88 -8.74 10.33 21.68
C LYS A 88 -9.42 9.05 21.15
N GLY A 89 -8.79 8.35 20.21
CA GLY A 89 -9.43 7.34 19.39
C GLY A 89 -10.40 7.94 18.36
N PRO A 90 -10.85 7.13 17.39
CA PRO A 90 -11.88 7.53 16.45
C PRO A 90 -13.25 7.62 17.13
N SER A 91 -13.98 8.68 16.84
CA SER A 91 -15.33 8.95 17.37
C SER A 91 -16.43 8.38 16.49
N ASN A 92 -16.11 8.04 15.23
CA ASN A 92 -17.03 7.49 14.24
C ASN A 92 -16.28 6.61 13.22
N LEU A 93 -17.05 5.92 12.38
CA LEU A 93 -16.50 5.00 11.37
C LEU A 93 -15.61 5.71 10.35
N GLN A 94 -15.94 6.95 9.94
CA GLN A 94 -15.12 7.68 8.97
C GLN A 94 -13.75 8.05 9.56
N GLU A 95 -13.69 8.46 10.83
CA GLU A 95 -12.44 8.71 11.53
C GLU A 95 -11.59 7.44 11.66
N GLN A 96 -12.22 6.29 11.92
CA GLN A 96 -11.52 5.02 11.97
C GLN A 96 -10.94 4.64 10.60
N ILE A 97 -11.70 4.80 9.52
CA ILE A 97 -11.23 4.56 8.15
C ILE A 97 -10.07 5.50 7.81
N ASP A 98 -10.23 6.80 8.08
CA ASP A 98 -9.22 7.81 7.79
C ASP A 98 -7.93 7.61 8.60
N GLU A 99 -8.04 7.11 9.83
CA GLU A 99 -6.88 6.74 10.65
C GLU A 99 -6.09 5.59 9.99
N ILE A 100 -6.79 4.53 9.59
CA ILE A 100 -6.17 3.35 8.96
C ILE A 100 -5.54 3.75 7.62
N ASP A 101 -6.31 4.41 6.75
CA ASP A 101 -5.86 4.84 5.43
C ASP A 101 -4.73 5.87 5.51
N GLY A 102 -4.80 6.79 6.46
CA GLY A 102 -3.77 7.80 6.70
C GLY A 102 -2.44 7.19 7.12
N LYS A 103 -2.45 6.25 8.06
CA LYS A 103 -1.25 5.49 8.46
C LYS A 103 -0.68 4.71 7.29
N PHE A 104 -1.54 3.97 6.58
CA PHE A 104 -1.13 3.15 5.44
C PHE A 104 -0.52 4.00 4.32
N ALA A 105 -1.15 5.11 3.96
CA ALA A 105 -0.66 6.02 2.92
C ALA A 105 0.73 6.60 3.25
N LEU A 106 0.98 7.00 4.50
CA LEU A 106 2.28 7.54 4.92
C LEU A 106 3.40 6.50 4.78
N GLU A 107 3.15 5.26 5.19
CA GLU A 107 4.12 4.17 5.05
C GLU A 107 4.36 3.80 3.58
N VAL A 108 3.30 3.71 2.75
CA VAL A 108 3.46 3.48 1.30
C VAL A 108 4.30 4.58 0.64
N LEU A 109 4.09 5.85 1.00
CA LEU A 109 4.88 6.97 0.47
C LEU A 109 6.34 6.94 0.95
N LYS A 110 6.60 6.41 2.14
CA LYS A 110 7.96 6.16 2.63
C LYS A 110 8.64 5.07 1.79
N VAL A 111 7.97 3.94 1.57
CA VAL A 111 8.44 2.84 0.71
C VAL A 111 8.76 3.33 -0.71
N TYR A 112 7.88 4.10 -1.34
CA TYR A 112 8.15 4.67 -2.66
C TYR A 112 9.35 5.63 -2.70
N ARG A 113 9.62 6.36 -1.60
CA ARG A 113 10.81 7.21 -1.50
C ARG A 113 12.09 6.37 -1.39
N GLU A 114 12.08 5.34 -0.54
CA GLU A 114 13.20 4.42 -0.35
C GLU A 114 13.55 3.69 -1.66
N TYR A 115 12.55 3.24 -2.41
CA TYR A 115 12.76 2.61 -3.72
C TYR A 115 13.32 3.53 -4.78
N ARG A 116 12.94 4.82 -4.83
CA ARG A 116 13.57 5.77 -5.76
C ARG A 116 15.06 5.97 -5.48
N GLN A 117 15.45 5.88 -4.21
CA GLN A 117 16.84 5.99 -3.79
C GLN A 117 17.63 4.69 -4.08
N ASN A 118 16.93 3.55 -4.16
CA ASN A 118 17.49 2.24 -4.43
C ASN A 118 16.78 1.56 -5.62
N ARG A 119 17.18 1.90 -6.86
CA ARG A 119 16.63 1.38 -8.13
C ARG A 119 16.69 -0.15 -8.29
N ASP A 120 17.32 -0.86 -7.38
CA ASP A 120 17.52 -2.31 -7.42
C ASP A 120 16.43 -3.11 -6.69
N LEU A 121 15.47 -2.45 -6.01
CA LEU A 121 14.66 -3.10 -4.99
C LEU A 121 13.34 -3.72 -5.44
N ILE A 122 12.78 -3.36 -6.60
CA ILE A 122 11.39 -3.76 -6.86
C ILE A 122 11.33 -5.08 -7.63
N VAL A 123 11.59 -5.06 -8.94
CA VAL A 123 11.72 -6.27 -9.77
C VAL A 123 12.58 -5.88 -10.96
N LYS A 124 13.65 -6.64 -11.22
CA LYS A 124 14.37 -6.57 -12.49
C LYS A 124 13.96 -7.78 -13.30
N LEU A 125 13.37 -7.54 -14.47
CA LEU A 125 13.29 -8.56 -15.51
C LEU A 125 14.64 -8.56 -16.23
N GLU A 126 15.30 -9.72 -16.26
CA GLU A 126 16.41 -9.98 -17.17
C GLU A 126 15.80 -10.63 -18.42
N ASP A 127 16.12 -10.10 -19.60
CA ASP A 127 15.66 -10.60 -20.91
C ASP A 127 16.36 -11.90 -21.33
#